data_AF-A0A9E1VHR6-F1
#
_entry.id   AF-A0A9E1VHR6-F1
#
_cell.length_a   1.000
_cell.length_b   1.000
_cell.length_c   1.000
_cell.angle_alpha   90.00
_cell.angle_beta   90.00
_cell.angle_gamma   90.00
#
_symmetry.space_group_name_H-M   'P 1'
#
loop_
_entity.id
_entity.type
_entity.pdbx_description
1 polymer ?
#
loop_
_entity_poly.entity_id
_entity_poly.type
_entity_poly.pdbx_seq_one_letter_code
_entity_poly.pdbx_strand_id
1 'polypeptide(L)'
;METIEISAAEMAPHIARFREQESQSAHYAENVGIPREAYEIMAAETLYLMMAPETQGGPMAQSPAVTGDSGTSVIIARCPPGDKPLLHAHHFTVETFMCLTGRFRIRWGSTGEQEIDLDPHDMIAVPPGVDRQFENITDEEALLLVIISGTGDEDFSDLSMPPGETEFMREKFGQPVLDAYTKIGTAWRHADGSIDGPQVPAPIEISDAAMVKRIARLADMQPLSATSGDSIGVPREAREMVAAKNLYLLMAPENQGGPMSHHAAVLGPDNISVLIAECPPGDSPLLHAHHYTVETFMCLTGRFRIRWGQEGQNHIDLDPYDMIAVPPGVDRQFENISDEDARLLVVITGTSRDDYNDISMPPESTAAIRDRFGQEVIEAYGERGVTFREA
;
A
#
# COMPACT_ATOMS: atom_id res chain seq x y z
N MET A 1 5.45 23.87 -13.81
CA MET A 1 4.91 23.75 -12.45
C MET A 1 6.06 24.03 -11.50
N GLU A 2 5.83 24.82 -10.46
CA GLU A 2 6.87 25.13 -9.47
C GLU A 2 7.08 23.93 -8.54
N THR A 3 8.31 23.70 -8.10
CA THR A 3 8.63 22.70 -7.08
C THR A 3 8.83 23.37 -5.73
N ILE A 4 8.71 22.56 -4.68
CA ILE A 4 8.95 22.99 -3.30
C ILE A 4 10.25 22.40 -2.78
N GLU A 5 10.96 23.19 -1.99
CA GLU A 5 12.12 22.74 -1.24
C GLU A 5 11.68 22.32 0.17
N ILE A 6 12.12 21.15 0.60
CA ILE A 6 11.88 20.65 1.96
C ILE A 6 13.23 20.33 2.60
N SER A 7 13.50 20.94 3.75
CA SER A 7 14.71 20.63 4.52
C SER A 7 14.64 19.24 5.14
N ALA A 8 15.78 18.67 5.56
CA ALA A 8 15.77 17.39 6.26
C ALA A 8 14.97 17.39 7.57
N ALA A 9 14.86 18.54 8.24
CA ALA A 9 14.03 18.67 9.44
C ALA A 9 12.53 18.65 9.11
N GLU A 10 12.12 19.25 8.00
CA GLU A 10 10.73 19.26 7.53
C GLU A 10 10.32 17.92 6.91
N MET A 11 11.26 17.17 6.31
CA MET A 11 11.01 15.82 5.80
C MET A 11 10.94 14.75 6.90
N ALA A 12 11.56 15.00 8.07
CA ALA A 12 11.66 14.02 9.15
C ALA A 12 10.31 13.40 9.61
N PRO A 13 9.19 14.16 9.72
CA PRO A 13 7.88 13.60 10.08
C PRO A 13 7.27 12.69 9.00
N HIS A 14 7.83 12.69 7.79
CA HIS A 14 7.38 11.84 6.69
C HIS A 14 8.17 10.53 6.57
N ILE A 15 9.00 10.22 7.58
CA ILE A 15 9.88 9.05 7.60
C ILE A 15 9.48 8.15 8.78
N ALA A 16 9.23 6.88 8.48
CA ALA A 16 9.08 5.83 9.49
C ALA A 16 10.27 4.87 9.45
N ARG A 17 10.95 4.73 10.59
CA ARG A 17 11.95 3.67 10.81
C ARG A 17 11.26 2.45 11.39
N PHE A 18 11.21 1.32 10.67
CA PHE A 18 10.41 0.17 11.10
C PHE A 18 10.84 -0.37 12.46
N ARG A 19 12.15 -0.42 12.69
CA ARG A 19 12.75 -0.89 13.96
C ARG A 19 12.40 0.00 15.18
N GLU A 20 11.91 1.22 14.93
CA GLU A 20 11.55 2.20 15.96
C GLU A 20 10.03 2.23 16.18
N GLN A 21 9.26 1.44 15.43
CA GLN A 21 7.81 1.42 15.54
C GLN A 21 7.34 0.62 16.75
N GLU A 22 6.30 1.16 17.40
CA GLU A 22 5.62 0.51 18.51
C GLU A 22 4.34 -0.18 18.01
N SER A 23 4.01 -1.31 18.63
CA SER A 23 2.80 -2.06 18.31
C SER A 23 1.56 -1.30 18.79
N GLN A 24 0.60 -1.11 17.89
CA GLN A 24 -0.73 -0.57 18.22
C GLN A 24 -1.56 -1.55 19.06
N SER A 25 -1.26 -2.86 18.99
CA SER A 25 -2.00 -3.90 19.69
C SER A 25 -1.98 -3.72 21.22
N ALA A 26 -0.97 -3.03 21.76
CA ALA A 26 -0.84 -2.76 23.19
C ALA A 26 -1.75 -1.61 23.69
N HIS A 27 -2.18 -0.70 22.82
CA HIS A 27 -2.79 0.58 23.23
C HIS A 27 -4.29 0.50 23.54
N TYR A 28 -5.00 -0.51 23.01
CA TYR A 28 -6.47 -0.58 23.04
C TYR A 28 -7.05 -1.48 24.14
N ALA A 29 -6.31 -2.50 24.61
CA ALA A 29 -6.83 -3.47 25.57
C ALA A 29 -7.19 -2.86 26.94
N GLU A 30 -6.54 -1.76 27.35
CA GLU A 30 -6.71 -1.23 28.72
C GLU A 30 -7.84 -0.19 28.86
N ASN A 31 -8.31 0.41 27.75
CA ASN A 31 -9.14 1.62 27.82
C ASN A 31 -10.65 1.44 27.56
N VAL A 32 -11.11 0.26 27.10
CA VAL A 32 -12.50 0.07 26.64
C VAL A 32 -13.26 -1.08 27.35
N GLY A 33 -12.63 -1.77 28.29
CA GLY A 33 -13.25 -2.93 28.98
C GLY A 33 -13.35 -4.19 28.11
N ILE A 34 -12.59 -4.25 27.02
CA ILE A 34 -12.43 -5.43 26.16
C ILE A 34 -11.27 -6.26 26.73
N PRO A 35 -11.47 -7.56 27.06
CA PRO A 35 -10.38 -8.42 27.50
C PRO A 35 -9.28 -8.51 26.44
N ARG A 36 -8.02 -8.49 26.87
CA ARG A 36 -6.86 -8.62 25.97
C ARG A 36 -6.96 -9.84 25.04
N GLU A 37 -7.38 -10.99 25.56
CA GLU A 37 -7.57 -12.20 24.76
C GLU A 37 -8.63 -12.03 23.66
N ALA A 38 -9.70 -11.26 23.92
CA ALA A 38 -10.71 -10.98 22.89
C ALA A 38 -10.14 -10.08 21.79
N TYR A 39 -9.25 -9.15 22.14
CA TYR A 39 -8.55 -8.29 21.20
C TYR A 39 -7.56 -9.05 20.33
N GLU A 40 -6.72 -9.90 20.94
CA GLU A 40 -5.73 -10.74 20.24
C GLU A 40 -6.36 -11.77 19.29
N ILE A 41 -7.67 -12.02 19.40
CA ILE A 41 -8.43 -12.88 18.48
C ILE A 41 -8.97 -12.10 17.28
N MET A 42 -9.31 -10.83 17.47
CA MET A 42 -9.92 -9.97 16.44
C MET A 42 -8.89 -9.31 15.53
N ALA A 43 -7.65 -9.19 15.98
CA ALA A 43 -6.55 -8.52 15.29
C ALA A 43 -5.30 -9.40 15.30
N ALA A 44 -4.35 -9.14 14.41
CA ALA A 44 -3.05 -9.82 14.46
C ALA A 44 -2.36 -9.55 15.80
N GLU A 45 -1.47 -10.46 16.21
CA GLU A 45 -0.76 -10.31 17.49
C GLU A 45 -0.08 -8.93 17.59
N THR A 46 0.57 -8.50 16.51
CA THR A 46 1.27 -7.21 16.47
C THR A 46 0.99 -6.46 15.17
N LEU A 47 0.53 -5.21 15.29
CA LEU A 47 0.25 -4.30 14.18
C LEU A 47 1.07 -3.02 14.32
N TYR A 48 1.83 -2.68 13.29
CA TYR A 48 2.58 -1.43 13.18
C TYR A 48 1.90 -0.50 12.17
N LEU A 49 1.32 0.60 12.65
CA LEU A 49 0.66 1.60 11.81
C LEU A 49 1.71 2.51 11.15
N MET A 50 2.11 2.17 9.93
CA MET A 50 3.18 2.85 9.20
C MET A 50 2.70 4.18 8.62
N MET A 51 1.53 4.20 8.00
CA MET A 51 0.97 5.40 7.39
C MET A 51 -0.55 5.41 7.55
N ALA A 52 -1.12 6.55 7.92
CA ALA A 52 -2.57 6.80 7.89
C ALA A 52 -2.84 8.31 7.98
N PRO A 53 -4.03 8.78 7.59
CA PRO A 53 -4.50 10.12 7.94
C PRO A 53 -4.59 10.31 9.46
N GLU A 54 -4.28 11.51 9.93
CA GLU A 54 -4.45 11.88 11.35
C GLU A 54 -5.90 11.79 11.82
N THR A 55 -6.84 12.03 10.90
CA THR A 55 -8.29 12.06 11.17
C THR A 55 -8.99 10.73 10.91
N GLN A 56 -8.26 9.70 10.48
CA GLN A 56 -8.86 8.43 10.13
C GLN A 56 -9.60 7.81 11.33
N GLY A 57 -10.85 7.41 11.09
CA GLY A 57 -11.68 6.74 12.09
C GLY A 57 -11.30 5.26 12.26
N GLY A 58 -11.94 4.62 13.23
CA GLY A 58 -11.81 3.18 13.45
C GLY A 58 -10.79 2.79 14.54
N PRO A 59 -10.81 1.52 14.96
CA PRO A 59 -10.11 1.05 16.15
C PRO A 59 -8.59 0.93 15.99
N MET A 60 -8.04 1.22 14.81
CA MET A 60 -6.62 1.01 14.48
C MET A 60 -5.89 2.28 14.04
N ALA A 61 -6.57 3.44 14.03
CA ALA A 61 -6.12 4.63 13.32
C ALA A 61 -5.57 5.74 14.23
N GLN A 62 -4.70 5.41 15.19
CA GLN A 62 -4.16 6.41 16.12
C GLN A 62 -2.64 6.47 16.05
N SER A 63 -2.08 7.68 15.96
CA SER A 63 -0.64 7.94 15.96
C SER A 63 0.15 7.14 14.90
N PRO A 64 -0.14 7.34 13.60
CA PRO A 64 0.65 6.72 12.54
C PRO A 64 2.10 7.21 12.57
N ALA A 65 3.02 6.38 12.08
CA ALA A 65 4.42 6.75 11.96
C ALA A 65 4.64 7.88 10.95
N VAL A 66 3.87 7.86 9.86
CA VAL A 66 3.78 8.91 8.84
C VAL A 66 2.32 9.33 8.68
N THR A 67 2.03 10.62 8.78
CA THR A 67 0.71 11.16 8.41
C THR A 67 0.57 11.11 6.89
N GLY A 68 -0.35 10.29 6.39
CA GLY A 68 -0.69 10.16 4.97
C GLY A 68 -1.92 10.99 4.57
N ASP A 69 -2.19 11.02 3.27
CA ASP A 69 -3.41 11.62 2.72
C ASP A 69 -4.65 10.77 3.04
N SER A 70 -5.81 11.42 2.98
CA SER A 70 -7.11 10.79 3.24
C SER A 70 -7.35 9.53 2.41
N GLY A 71 -8.00 8.54 3.01
CA GLY A 71 -8.47 7.37 2.27
C GLY A 71 -7.48 6.22 2.13
N THR A 72 -6.27 6.27 2.74
CA THR A 72 -5.31 5.14 2.70
C THR A 72 -4.62 4.91 4.04
N SER A 73 -4.63 3.67 4.54
CA SER A 73 -3.74 3.23 5.62
C SER A 73 -2.79 2.13 5.16
N VAL A 74 -1.58 2.13 5.72
CA VAL A 74 -0.55 1.12 5.49
C VAL A 74 -0.08 0.61 6.85
N ILE A 75 -0.19 -0.70 7.03
CA ILE A 75 0.07 -1.40 8.28
C ILE A 75 1.00 -2.58 7.99
N ILE A 76 1.96 -2.84 8.88
CA ILE A 76 2.70 -4.11 8.88
C ILE A 76 2.16 -4.96 10.04
N ALA A 77 1.60 -6.12 9.72
CA ALA A 77 1.26 -7.14 10.69
C ALA A 77 2.45 -8.08 10.88
N ARG A 78 2.78 -8.37 12.14
CA ARG A 78 3.75 -9.39 12.54
C ARG A 78 2.99 -10.52 13.21
N CYS A 79 3.10 -11.70 12.60
CA CYS A 79 2.27 -12.85 12.91
C CYS A 79 3.14 -14.04 13.31
N PRO A 80 2.98 -14.60 14.52
CA PRO A 80 3.61 -15.88 14.87
C PRO A 80 2.98 -17.04 14.07
N PRO A 81 3.56 -18.24 14.13
CA PRO A 81 3.01 -19.43 13.49
C PRO A 81 1.55 -19.68 13.87
N GLY A 82 0.68 -19.79 12.87
CA GLY A 82 -0.76 -20.04 13.05
C GLY A 82 -1.58 -18.82 13.50
N ASP A 83 -0.98 -17.62 13.62
CA ASP A 83 -1.75 -16.41 13.89
C ASP A 83 -2.77 -16.17 12.79
N LYS A 84 -4.01 -15.92 13.21
CA LYS A 84 -5.18 -15.92 12.35
C LYS A 84 -6.32 -15.12 12.98
N PRO A 85 -6.38 -13.80 12.73
CA PRO A 85 -7.51 -12.99 13.17
C PRO A 85 -8.83 -13.52 12.60
N LEU A 86 -9.93 -13.28 13.32
CA LEU A 86 -11.24 -13.78 12.90
C LEU A 86 -11.68 -13.27 11.53
N LEU A 87 -12.53 -14.07 10.89
CA LEU A 87 -13.20 -13.71 9.66
C LEU A 87 -14.05 -12.44 9.86
N HIS A 88 -13.89 -11.46 8.97
CA HIS A 88 -14.67 -10.22 9.01
C HIS A 88 -14.77 -9.60 7.63
N ALA A 89 -15.66 -8.63 7.46
CA ALA A 89 -15.81 -7.85 6.23
C ALA A 89 -15.63 -6.37 6.53
N HIS A 90 -14.96 -5.68 5.61
CA HIS A 90 -14.97 -4.23 5.49
C HIS A 90 -15.92 -3.85 4.36
N HIS A 91 -16.84 -2.91 4.59
CA HIS A 91 -17.94 -2.63 3.66
C HIS A 91 -17.74 -1.45 2.72
N PHE A 92 -16.81 -0.55 3.06
CA PHE A 92 -16.56 0.66 2.28
C PHE A 92 -15.11 0.73 1.78
N THR A 93 -14.20 0.00 2.43
CA THR A 93 -12.78 -0.05 2.08
C THR A 93 -12.40 -1.34 1.36
N VAL A 94 -11.44 -1.22 0.43
CA VAL A 94 -10.68 -2.36 -0.12
C VAL A 94 -9.53 -2.65 0.83
N GLU A 95 -9.40 -3.91 1.26
CA GLU A 95 -8.24 -4.36 2.03
C GLU A 95 -7.33 -5.21 1.16
N THR A 96 -6.08 -4.78 1.06
CA THR A 96 -5.06 -5.40 0.23
C THR A 96 -3.98 -5.99 1.12
N PHE A 97 -3.61 -7.25 0.85
CA PHE A 97 -2.58 -7.96 1.57
C PHE A 97 -1.39 -8.24 0.64
N MET A 98 -0.18 -7.97 1.10
CA MET A 98 1.06 -8.41 0.44
C MET A 98 1.93 -9.18 1.45
N CYS A 99 2.27 -10.42 1.12
CA CYS A 99 3.19 -11.21 1.95
C CYS A 99 4.59 -10.57 1.89
N LEU A 100 5.14 -10.14 3.02
CA LEU A 100 6.50 -9.57 3.06
C LEU A 100 7.54 -10.67 3.33
N THR A 101 7.25 -11.53 4.31
CA THR A 101 8.07 -12.70 4.64
C THR A 101 7.20 -13.92 4.90
N GLY A 102 7.81 -15.11 4.91
CA GLY A 102 7.09 -16.37 5.17
C GLY A 102 6.10 -16.70 4.06
N ARG A 103 4.91 -17.18 4.45
CA ARG A 103 3.79 -17.50 3.56
C ARG A 103 2.49 -17.27 4.32
N PHE A 104 1.51 -16.66 3.66
CA PHE A 104 0.22 -16.37 4.26
C PHE A 104 -0.90 -17.01 3.47
N ARG A 105 -1.87 -17.60 4.17
CA ARG A 105 -3.12 -18.06 3.58
C ARG A 105 -4.18 -17.00 3.76
N ILE A 106 -4.77 -16.55 2.65
CA ILE A 106 -5.93 -15.67 2.65
C ILE A 106 -7.16 -16.53 2.38
N ARG A 107 -8.16 -16.42 3.25
CA ARG A 107 -9.46 -17.09 3.10
C ARG A 107 -10.55 -16.07 2.87
N TRP A 108 -11.59 -16.47 2.13
CA TRP A 108 -12.78 -15.66 1.94
C TRP A 108 -14.03 -16.52 1.78
N GLY A 109 -15.18 -15.85 1.73
CA GLY A 109 -16.52 -16.46 1.78
C GLY A 109 -17.09 -16.40 3.19
N SER A 110 -18.42 -16.50 3.31
CA SER A 110 -19.12 -16.31 4.60
C SER A 110 -18.71 -17.30 5.70
N THR A 111 -18.00 -18.37 5.36
CA THR A 111 -17.41 -19.34 6.30
C THR A 111 -15.91 -19.54 6.12
N GLY A 112 -15.24 -18.72 5.30
CA GLY A 112 -13.83 -18.86 4.97
C GLY A 112 -13.51 -20.13 4.16
N GLU A 113 -14.47 -20.60 3.38
CA GLU A 113 -14.42 -21.87 2.65
C GLU A 113 -13.53 -21.84 1.40
N GLN A 114 -13.23 -20.65 0.87
CA GLN A 114 -12.28 -20.44 -0.21
C GLN A 114 -10.93 -19.97 0.34
N GLU A 115 -9.83 -20.36 -0.29
CA GLU A 115 -8.49 -20.04 0.18
C GLU A 115 -7.48 -19.87 -0.95
N ILE A 116 -6.44 -19.08 -0.67
CA ILE A 116 -5.24 -19.02 -1.49
C ILE A 116 -4.01 -18.75 -0.62
N ASP A 117 -2.88 -19.36 -0.98
CA ASP A 117 -1.59 -19.11 -0.32
C ASP A 117 -0.81 -18.05 -1.12
N LEU A 118 -0.25 -17.06 -0.42
CA LEU A 118 0.64 -16.03 -0.95
C LEU A 118 2.09 -16.37 -0.61
N ASP A 119 2.96 -16.30 -1.61
CA ASP A 119 4.41 -16.32 -1.43
C ASP A 119 4.94 -14.87 -1.26
N PRO A 120 6.18 -14.66 -0.81
CA PRO A 120 6.72 -13.32 -0.62
C PRO A 120 6.59 -12.42 -1.86
N HIS A 121 6.04 -11.23 -1.63
CA HIS A 121 5.65 -10.18 -2.56
C HIS A 121 4.47 -10.48 -3.48
N ASP A 122 3.77 -11.60 -3.29
CA ASP A 122 2.44 -11.75 -3.87
C ASP A 122 1.45 -10.87 -3.13
N MET A 123 0.46 -10.38 -3.88
CA MET A 123 -0.55 -9.45 -3.37
C MET A 123 -1.96 -9.88 -3.76
N ILE A 124 -2.93 -9.66 -2.87
CA ILE A 124 -4.36 -9.81 -3.16
C ILE A 124 -5.14 -8.62 -2.62
N ALA A 125 -6.08 -8.08 -3.41
CA ALA A 125 -6.98 -7.01 -2.99
C ALA A 125 -8.40 -7.54 -2.81
N VAL A 126 -8.85 -7.67 -1.56
CA VAL A 126 -10.18 -8.16 -1.23
C VAL A 126 -11.18 -7.00 -1.32
N PRO A 127 -12.25 -7.13 -2.14
CA PRO A 127 -13.19 -6.03 -2.35
C PRO A 127 -14.12 -5.80 -1.14
N PRO A 128 -14.76 -4.61 -1.05
CA PRO A 128 -15.67 -4.32 0.04
C PRO A 128 -16.83 -5.32 0.08
N GLY A 129 -17.28 -5.63 1.30
CA GLY A 129 -18.38 -6.53 1.63
C GLY A 129 -17.99 -8.01 1.67
N VAL A 130 -16.82 -8.42 1.18
CA VAL A 130 -16.38 -9.82 1.23
C VAL A 130 -15.84 -10.16 2.61
N ASP A 131 -16.34 -11.24 3.21
CA ASP A 131 -15.76 -11.81 4.43
C ASP A 131 -14.41 -12.45 4.13
N ARG A 132 -13.39 -12.10 4.93
CA ARG A 132 -12.01 -12.57 4.75
C ARG A 132 -11.22 -12.63 6.05
N GLN A 133 -10.16 -13.43 6.01
CA GLN A 133 -9.14 -13.54 7.05
C GLN A 133 -7.79 -13.92 6.44
N PHE A 134 -6.71 -13.69 7.17
CA PHE A 134 -5.38 -14.19 6.84
C PHE A 134 -4.85 -15.11 7.94
N GLU A 135 -3.95 -16.01 7.58
CA GLU A 135 -3.30 -16.97 8.48
C GLU A 135 -1.82 -17.09 8.14
N ASN A 136 -0.92 -16.93 9.12
CA ASN A 136 0.47 -17.32 8.94
C ASN A 136 0.58 -18.85 8.96
N ILE A 137 0.92 -19.45 7.81
CA ILE A 137 0.98 -20.90 7.63
C ILE A 137 2.40 -21.47 7.71
N THR A 138 3.38 -20.66 8.08
CA THR A 138 4.76 -21.12 8.33
C THR A 138 4.96 -21.54 9.79
N ASP A 139 6.14 -22.10 10.08
CA ASP A 139 6.62 -22.45 11.41
C ASP A 139 7.47 -21.34 12.05
N GLU A 140 7.57 -20.18 11.41
CA GLU A 140 8.31 -19.00 11.88
C GLU A 140 7.41 -17.75 11.91
N GLU A 141 7.85 -16.72 12.64
CA GLU A 141 7.20 -15.41 12.58
C GLU A 141 7.29 -14.84 11.15
N ALA A 142 6.20 -14.27 10.66
CA ALA A 142 6.09 -13.74 9.32
C ALA A 142 5.46 -12.33 9.32
N LEU A 143 5.81 -11.54 8.30
CA LEU A 143 5.31 -10.18 8.12
C LEU A 143 4.34 -10.11 6.93
N LEU A 144 3.20 -9.45 7.16
CA LEU A 144 2.17 -9.18 6.16
C LEU A 144 1.97 -7.67 6.07
N LEU A 145 2.09 -7.11 4.86
CA LEU A 145 1.68 -5.74 4.60
C LEU A 145 0.17 -5.70 4.37
N VAL A 146 -0.51 -4.79 5.05
CA VAL A 146 -1.93 -4.53 4.90
C VAL A 146 -2.11 -3.09 4.43
N ILE A 147 -2.74 -2.91 3.28
CA ILE A 147 -3.11 -1.60 2.74
C ILE A 147 -4.64 -1.53 2.70
N ILE A 148 -5.23 -0.62 3.46
CA ILE A 148 -6.68 -0.39 3.46
C ILE A 148 -6.93 0.92 2.73
N SER A 149 -7.80 0.90 1.72
CA SER A 149 -8.06 2.05 0.87
C SER A 149 -9.56 2.28 0.68
N GLY A 150 -10.00 3.51 0.91
CA GLY A 150 -11.37 4.00 0.78
C GLY A 150 -11.42 5.33 0.05
N THR A 151 -12.62 5.89 -0.08
CA THR A 151 -12.82 7.20 -0.72
C THR A 151 -12.57 8.37 0.22
N GLY A 152 -12.63 8.13 1.53
CA GLY A 152 -12.36 9.10 2.58
C GLY A 152 -12.13 8.44 3.94
N ASP A 153 -11.79 9.24 4.94
CA ASP A 153 -11.47 8.79 6.30
C ASP A 153 -12.67 8.18 7.03
N GLU A 154 -13.89 8.59 6.67
CA GLU A 154 -15.14 8.07 7.20
C GLU A 154 -15.42 6.61 6.83
N ASP A 155 -14.80 6.11 5.75
CA ASP A 155 -15.03 4.76 5.24
C ASP A 155 -14.39 3.67 6.13
N PHE A 156 -13.47 4.02 7.04
CA PHE A 156 -12.70 3.05 7.83
C PHE A 156 -13.45 2.52 9.07
N SER A 157 -14.63 3.03 9.37
CA SER A 157 -15.54 2.49 10.39
C SER A 157 -16.55 1.53 9.78
N ASP A 158 -16.07 0.50 9.08
CA ASP A 158 -16.87 -0.36 8.20
C ASP A 158 -16.78 -1.86 8.51
N LEU A 159 -16.24 -2.20 9.68
CA LEU A 159 -15.99 -3.59 10.07
C LEU A 159 -17.27 -4.30 10.51
N SER A 160 -17.44 -5.54 10.06
CA SER A 160 -18.50 -6.40 10.57
C SER A 160 -18.14 -7.88 10.62
N MET A 161 -18.66 -8.56 11.64
CA MET A 161 -18.40 -9.98 11.91
C MET A 161 -19.53 -10.88 11.36
N PRO A 162 -19.20 -12.00 10.70
CA PRO A 162 -20.20 -12.96 10.22
C PRO A 162 -20.86 -13.72 11.39
N PRO A 163 -22.04 -14.35 11.15
CA PRO A 163 -22.80 -15.03 12.20
C PRO A 163 -22.00 -16.05 13.02
N GLY A 164 -21.12 -16.84 12.39
CA GLY A 164 -20.29 -17.81 13.08
C GLY A 164 -19.34 -17.17 14.09
N GLU A 165 -18.68 -16.06 13.70
CA GLU A 165 -17.75 -15.35 14.58
C GLU A 165 -18.48 -14.55 15.67
N THR A 166 -19.66 -14.02 15.35
CA THR A 166 -20.55 -13.40 16.34
C THR A 166 -20.94 -14.39 17.45
N GLU A 167 -21.35 -15.61 17.08
CA GLU A 167 -21.71 -16.64 18.05
C GLU A 167 -20.50 -17.09 18.87
N PHE A 168 -19.37 -17.34 18.20
CA PHE A 168 -18.11 -17.68 18.87
C PHE A 168 -17.68 -16.63 19.92
N MET A 169 -17.63 -15.35 19.55
CA MET A 169 -17.24 -14.28 20.47
C MET A 169 -18.22 -14.14 21.64
N ARG A 170 -19.52 -14.31 21.38
CA ARG A 170 -20.57 -14.25 22.40
C ARG A 170 -20.50 -15.41 23.38
N GLU A 171 -20.27 -16.62 22.90
CA GLU A 171 -20.12 -17.80 23.76
C GLU A 171 -18.87 -17.70 24.63
N LYS A 172 -17.76 -17.23 24.04
CA LYS A 172 -16.47 -17.16 24.73
C LYS A 172 -16.39 -16.01 25.74
N PHE A 173 -16.88 -14.84 25.39
CA PHE A 173 -16.68 -13.61 26.17
C PHE A 173 -17.97 -12.94 26.68
N GLY A 174 -19.13 -13.32 26.15
CA GLY A 174 -20.43 -12.76 26.52
C GLY A 174 -20.80 -11.47 25.79
N GLN A 175 -22.10 -11.14 25.80
CA GLN A 175 -22.64 -9.90 25.21
C GLN A 175 -21.91 -8.61 25.62
N PRO A 176 -21.49 -8.40 26.89
CA PRO A 176 -20.84 -7.14 27.26
C PRO A 176 -19.56 -6.84 26.47
N VAL A 177 -18.84 -7.86 25.99
CA VAL A 177 -17.65 -7.66 25.15
C VAL A 177 -18.04 -7.26 23.73
N LEU A 178 -19.07 -7.88 23.14
CA LEU A 178 -19.62 -7.47 21.84
C LEU A 178 -20.18 -6.04 21.89
N ASP A 179 -20.83 -5.65 23.00
CA ASP A 179 -21.32 -4.29 23.23
C ASP A 179 -20.15 -3.28 23.30
N ALA A 180 -19.01 -3.68 23.86
CA ALA A 180 -17.81 -2.85 23.90
C ALA A 180 -17.22 -2.64 22.50
N TYR A 181 -17.13 -3.69 21.69
CA TYR A 181 -16.73 -3.59 20.28
C TYR A 181 -17.71 -2.76 19.44
N THR A 182 -19.01 -2.90 19.71
CA THR A 182 -20.05 -2.09 19.07
C THR A 182 -19.81 -0.59 19.29
N LYS A 183 -19.38 -0.18 20.49
CA LYS A 183 -19.10 1.23 20.81
C LYS A 183 -17.92 1.81 20.03
N ILE A 184 -17.02 0.96 19.55
CA ILE A 184 -15.85 1.36 18.75
C ILE A 184 -16.02 1.05 17.27
N GLY A 185 -17.25 0.75 16.82
CA GLY A 185 -17.60 0.69 15.39
C GLY A 185 -17.69 -0.70 14.78
N THR A 186 -17.60 -1.78 15.55
CA THR A 186 -17.79 -3.15 15.02
C THR A 186 -19.27 -3.51 14.93
N ALA A 187 -19.73 -3.96 13.77
CA ALA A 187 -21.06 -4.53 13.61
C ALA A 187 -21.03 -6.07 13.74
N TRP A 188 -22.06 -6.65 14.36
CA TRP A 188 -22.17 -8.09 14.58
C TRP A 188 -23.38 -8.63 13.84
N ARG A 189 -23.16 -9.45 12.80
CA ARG A 189 -24.24 -10.04 12.01
C ARG A 189 -24.72 -11.33 12.65
N HIS A 190 -26.03 -11.59 12.62
CA HIS A 190 -26.66 -12.77 13.19
C HIS A 190 -27.27 -13.68 12.13
N ALA A 191 -27.48 -14.95 12.47
CA ALA A 191 -28.02 -15.95 11.54
C ALA A 191 -29.47 -15.65 11.09
N ASP A 192 -30.23 -14.87 11.87
CA ASP A 192 -31.58 -14.43 11.53
C ASP A 192 -31.61 -13.15 10.65
N GLY A 193 -30.44 -12.63 10.28
CA GLY A 193 -30.26 -11.43 9.48
C GLY A 193 -30.28 -10.11 10.28
N SER A 194 -30.45 -10.17 11.60
CA SER A 194 -30.29 -8.98 12.45
C SER A 194 -28.81 -8.57 12.57
N ILE A 195 -28.58 -7.30 12.92
CA ILE A 195 -27.24 -6.73 13.10
C ILE A 195 -27.23 -5.93 14.40
N ASP A 196 -26.30 -6.24 15.30
CA ASP A 196 -25.98 -5.36 16.43
C ASP A 196 -24.88 -4.37 16.02
N GLY A 197 -25.04 -3.10 16.39
CA GLY A 197 -24.05 -2.05 16.14
C GLY A 197 -24.30 -1.21 14.89
N PRO A 198 -23.23 -0.64 14.27
CA PRO A 198 -23.36 0.22 13.10
C PRO A 198 -24.11 -0.47 11.96
N GLN A 199 -24.88 0.32 11.21
CA GLN A 199 -25.53 -0.20 10.02
C GLN A 199 -24.49 -0.37 8.92
N VAL A 200 -24.37 -1.60 8.43
CA VAL A 200 -23.49 -1.97 7.32
C VAL A 200 -24.32 -2.58 6.19
N PRO A 201 -23.86 -2.47 4.92
CA PRO A 201 -24.41 -3.21 3.80
C PRO A 201 -24.44 -4.74 4.05
N ALA A 202 -25.19 -5.45 3.22
CA ALA A 202 -25.12 -6.91 3.20
C ALA A 202 -23.75 -7.35 2.66
N PRO A 203 -23.16 -8.44 3.22
CA PRO A 203 -21.91 -8.98 2.70
C PRO A 203 -22.09 -9.48 1.26
N ILE A 204 -20.97 -9.53 0.54
CA ILE A 204 -20.90 -9.93 -0.86
C ILE A 204 -20.18 -11.27 -0.95
N GLU A 205 -20.75 -12.20 -1.71
CA GLU A 205 -20.07 -13.42 -2.12
C GLU A 205 -19.37 -13.21 -3.45
N ILE A 206 -18.14 -13.71 -3.57
CA ILE A 206 -17.31 -13.58 -4.77
C ILE A 206 -16.83 -14.94 -5.24
N SER A 207 -17.03 -15.25 -6.53
CA SER A 207 -16.54 -16.51 -7.10
C SER A 207 -15.01 -16.53 -7.19
N ASP A 208 -14.38 -17.72 -7.11
CA ASP A 208 -12.93 -17.89 -7.31
C ASP A 208 -12.43 -17.23 -8.61
N ALA A 209 -13.20 -17.37 -9.71
CA ALA A 209 -12.85 -16.80 -11.01
C ALA A 209 -12.83 -15.25 -11.02
N ALA A 210 -13.59 -14.61 -10.13
CA ALA A 210 -13.57 -13.17 -9.95
C ALA A 210 -12.46 -12.76 -8.97
N MET A 211 -12.25 -13.51 -7.89
CA MET A 211 -11.19 -13.24 -6.92
C MET A 211 -9.79 -13.40 -7.52
N VAL A 212 -9.56 -14.40 -8.37
CA VAL A 212 -8.25 -14.62 -9.04
C VAL A 212 -7.80 -13.42 -9.88
N LYS A 213 -8.73 -12.59 -10.38
CA LYS A 213 -8.40 -11.34 -11.09
C LYS A 213 -7.92 -10.20 -10.17
N ARG A 214 -7.92 -10.44 -8.86
CA ARG A 214 -7.52 -9.49 -7.82
C ARG A 214 -6.23 -9.94 -7.13
N ILE A 215 -5.46 -10.80 -7.80
CA ILE A 215 -4.24 -11.42 -7.28
C ILE A 215 -3.09 -11.06 -8.22
N ALA A 216 -2.06 -10.42 -7.66
CA ALA A 216 -0.80 -10.19 -8.34
C ALA A 216 0.22 -11.22 -7.84
N ARG A 217 0.64 -12.12 -8.73
CA ARG A 217 1.76 -13.04 -8.48
C ARG A 217 3.02 -12.42 -9.04
N LEU A 218 3.92 -11.92 -8.20
CA LEU A 218 5.07 -11.14 -8.68
C LEU A 218 5.91 -11.96 -9.68
N ALA A 219 6.08 -13.26 -9.41
CA ALA A 219 6.83 -14.17 -10.27
C ALA A 219 6.22 -14.37 -11.67
N ASP A 220 4.92 -14.15 -11.83
CA ASP A 220 4.21 -14.30 -13.12
C ASP A 220 4.08 -12.97 -13.87
N MET A 221 4.40 -11.85 -13.22
CA MET A 221 4.26 -10.53 -13.80
C MET A 221 5.41 -10.18 -14.76
N GLN A 222 5.09 -9.29 -15.70
CA GLN A 222 6.08 -8.67 -16.58
C GLN A 222 6.28 -7.22 -16.16
N PRO A 223 7.51 -6.69 -16.19
CA PRO A 223 7.74 -5.29 -15.90
C PRO A 223 7.12 -4.40 -16.99
N LEU A 224 6.75 -3.17 -16.64
CA LEU A 224 6.17 -2.17 -17.55
C LEU A 224 7.07 -1.92 -18.79
N SER A 225 8.40 -2.05 -18.62
CA SER A 225 9.38 -1.92 -19.71
C SER A 225 9.28 -3.04 -20.76
N ALA A 226 8.72 -4.20 -20.41
CA ALA A 226 8.51 -5.33 -21.32
C ALA A 226 7.14 -5.30 -22.03
N THR A 227 6.15 -4.63 -21.43
CA THR A 227 4.79 -4.50 -22.00
C THR A 227 4.61 -3.22 -22.81
N SER A 228 5.42 -2.19 -22.53
CA SER A 228 5.64 -1.08 -23.45
C SER A 228 6.58 -1.55 -24.57
N GLY A 229 6.04 -1.89 -25.74
CA GLY A 229 6.89 -2.05 -26.94
C GLY A 229 7.72 -0.78 -27.20
N ASP A 230 8.51 -0.75 -28.27
CA ASP A 230 9.20 0.48 -28.74
C ASP A 230 8.22 1.57 -29.25
N SER A 231 7.01 1.62 -28.69
CA SER A 231 5.80 2.30 -29.18
C SER A 231 5.87 3.84 -29.17
N ILE A 232 6.92 4.43 -28.61
CA ILE A 232 7.22 5.88 -28.75
C ILE A 232 8.58 6.17 -29.39
N GLY A 233 9.28 5.17 -29.92
CA GLY A 233 10.57 5.39 -30.56
C GLY A 233 11.69 5.85 -29.61
N VAL A 234 11.48 5.77 -28.29
CA VAL A 234 12.49 6.13 -27.29
C VAL A 234 13.49 4.98 -27.07
N PRO A 235 14.81 5.22 -27.18
CA PRO A 235 15.83 4.20 -26.96
C PRO A 235 15.72 3.56 -25.57
N ARG A 236 16.04 2.26 -25.46
CA ARG A 236 16.03 1.54 -24.16
C ARG A 236 16.86 2.25 -23.09
N GLU A 237 18.04 2.74 -23.45
CA GLU A 237 18.92 3.46 -22.50
C GLU A 237 18.27 4.73 -21.94
N ALA A 238 17.44 5.44 -22.72
CA ALA A 238 16.71 6.60 -22.24
C ALA A 238 15.57 6.20 -21.28
N ARG A 239 14.90 5.08 -21.56
CA ARG A 239 13.89 4.50 -20.65
C ARG A 239 14.50 4.07 -19.32
N GLU A 240 15.66 3.42 -19.37
CA GLU A 240 16.43 2.99 -18.20
C GLU A 240 17.01 4.17 -17.40
N MET A 241 17.02 5.41 -17.94
CA MET A 241 17.40 6.61 -17.18
C MET A 241 16.27 7.18 -16.33
N VAL A 242 15.01 6.98 -16.70
CA VAL A 242 13.86 7.64 -16.04
C VAL A 242 12.96 6.70 -15.26
N ALA A 243 13.19 5.39 -15.34
CA ALA A 243 12.44 4.37 -14.62
C ALA A 243 13.37 3.29 -14.10
N ALA A 244 12.97 2.62 -13.01
CA ALA A 244 13.69 1.46 -12.49
C ALA A 244 13.81 0.37 -13.56
N LYS A 245 14.84 -0.48 -13.42
CA LYS A 245 15.11 -1.58 -14.34
C LYS A 245 13.88 -2.44 -14.61
N ASN A 246 13.26 -2.90 -13.53
CA ASN A 246 12.01 -3.65 -13.55
C ASN A 246 11.00 -2.92 -12.68
N LEU A 247 9.84 -2.60 -13.25
CA LEU A 247 8.78 -1.90 -12.53
C LEU A 247 7.48 -2.66 -12.74
N TYR A 248 6.95 -3.23 -11.67
CA TYR A 248 5.78 -4.11 -11.68
C TYR A 248 4.58 -3.34 -11.12
N LEU A 249 3.58 -3.07 -11.98
CA LEU A 249 2.35 -2.39 -11.58
C LEU A 249 1.37 -3.40 -10.97
N LEU A 250 1.33 -3.48 -9.64
CA LEU A 250 0.53 -4.47 -8.93
C LEU A 250 -0.95 -4.06 -8.90
N MET A 251 -1.23 -2.83 -8.48
CA MET A 251 -2.59 -2.30 -8.36
C MET A 251 -2.67 -0.86 -8.85
N ALA A 252 -3.74 -0.51 -9.57
CA ALA A 252 -3.98 0.86 -10.02
C ALA A 252 -5.47 1.10 -10.36
N PRO A 253 -5.92 2.37 -10.35
CA PRO A 253 -7.18 2.77 -10.95
C PRO A 253 -7.31 2.27 -12.39
N GLU A 254 -8.54 1.94 -12.77
CA GLU A 254 -8.85 1.66 -14.16
C GLU A 254 -8.65 2.92 -15.00
N ASN A 255 -7.77 2.84 -16.01
CA ASN A 255 -7.42 3.96 -16.91
C ASN A 255 -6.79 5.17 -16.19
N GLN A 256 -5.94 4.95 -15.18
CA GLN A 256 -5.23 5.97 -14.39
C GLN A 256 -4.52 7.10 -15.19
N GLY A 257 -4.20 6.91 -16.48
CA GLY A 257 -3.47 7.90 -17.28
C GLY A 257 -1.99 8.07 -16.87
N GLY A 258 -1.22 8.77 -17.70
CA GLY A 258 0.22 8.97 -17.50
C GLY A 258 1.09 7.81 -18.01
N PRO A 259 2.43 7.91 -17.86
CA PRO A 259 3.38 6.95 -18.47
C PRO A 259 3.34 5.56 -17.83
N MET A 260 2.64 5.42 -16.70
CA MET A 260 2.63 4.25 -15.82
C MET A 260 1.32 3.45 -15.88
N SER A 261 0.28 3.91 -16.58
CA SER A 261 -1.10 3.41 -16.40
C SER A 261 -1.52 2.27 -17.34
N HIS A 262 -0.66 1.29 -17.59
CA HIS A 262 -1.00 0.18 -18.48
C HIS A 262 -0.88 -1.17 -17.77
N HIS A 263 -1.96 -1.97 -17.83
CA HIS A 263 -1.98 -3.39 -17.45
C HIS A 263 -1.65 -3.70 -15.98
N ALA A 264 -2.27 -2.99 -15.02
CA ALA A 264 -2.18 -3.39 -13.61
C ALA A 264 -2.67 -4.82 -13.42
N ALA A 265 -1.98 -5.59 -12.55
CA ALA A 265 -2.40 -6.95 -12.23
C ALA A 265 -3.76 -6.96 -11.50
N VAL A 266 -4.02 -5.93 -10.70
CA VAL A 266 -5.24 -5.73 -9.92
C VAL A 266 -5.82 -4.35 -10.20
N LEU A 267 -7.13 -4.26 -10.43
CA LEU A 267 -7.82 -2.97 -10.46
C LEU A 267 -8.09 -2.51 -9.02
N GLY A 268 -7.56 -1.34 -8.68
CA GLY A 268 -7.68 -0.71 -7.37
C GLY A 268 -8.62 0.48 -7.34
N PRO A 269 -8.79 1.11 -6.16
CA PRO A 269 -9.49 2.39 -6.02
C PRO A 269 -8.87 3.52 -6.83
N ASP A 270 -9.66 4.58 -7.06
CA ASP A 270 -9.25 5.73 -7.88
C ASP A 270 -8.12 6.58 -7.27
N ASN A 271 -7.84 6.41 -5.98
CA ASN A 271 -6.92 7.24 -5.21
C ASN A 271 -5.58 6.55 -4.88
N ILE A 272 -5.31 5.32 -5.36
CA ILE A 272 -4.06 4.61 -5.04
C ILE A 272 -3.46 3.78 -6.19
N SER A 273 -2.15 3.91 -6.41
CA SER A 273 -1.34 3.04 -7.27
C SER A 273 -0.27 2.33 -6.45
N VAL A 274 -0.07 1.03 -6.65
CA VAL A 274 0.91 0.22 -5.92
C VAL A 274 1.81 -0.53 -6.90
N LEU A 275 3.12 -0.36 -6.72
CA LEU A 275 4.15 -0.94 -7.58
C LEU A 275 5.30 -1.55 -6.78
N ILE A 276 6.01 -2.47 -7.41
CA ILE A 276 7.35 -2.89 -6.97
C ILE A 276 8.36 -2.46 -8.03
N ALA A 277 9.32 -1.65 -7.62
CA ALA A 277 10.55 -1.41 -8.36
C ALA A 277 11.58 -2.46 -7.94
N GLU A 278 12.10 -3.23 -8.89
CA GLU A 278 13.22 -4.14 -8.71
C GLU A 278 14.44 -3.59 -9.45
N CYS A 279 15.48 -3.33 -8.68
CA CYS A 279 16.59 -2.46 -9.04
C CYS A 279 17.91 -3.23 -8.84
N PRO A 280 18.75 -3.41 -9.88
CA PRO A 280 20.10 -3.92 -9.68
C PRO A 280 20.99 -2.91 -8.91
N PRO A 281 22.17 -3.31 -8.42
CA PRO A 281 23.09 -2.42 -7.72
C PRO A 281 23.39 -1.14 -8.51
N GLY A 282 23.20 0.01 -7.86
CA GLY A 282 23.43 1.33 -8.46
C GLY A 282 22.35 1.81 -9.43
N ASP A 283 21.27 1.05 -9.64
CA ASP A 283 20.13 1.53 -10.42
C ASP A 283 19.48 2.73 -9.72
N SER A 284 19.33 3.82 -10.48
CA SER A 284 18.99 5.15 -9.94
C SER A 284 18.28 5.99 -11.00
N PRO A 285 16.95 5.85 -11.12
CA PRO A 285 16.16 6.67 -12.04
C PRO A 285 16.33 8.16 -11.74
N LEU A 286 16.36 8.99 -12.77
CA LEU A 286 16.62 10.42 -12.64
C LEU A 286 15.65 11.13 -11.68
N LEU A 287 16.13 12.24 -11.10
CA LEU A 287 15.36 13.13 -10.24
C LEU A 287 14.10 13.62 -10.97
N HIS A 288 12.95 13.60 -10.31
CA HIS A 288 11.69 14.15 -10.81
C HIS A 288 10.74 14.50 -9.68
N ALA A 289 9.69 15.26 -9.98
CA ALA A 289 8.63 15.59 -9.05
C ALA A 289 7.28 15.12 -9.58
N HIS A 290 6.47 14.59 -8.68
CA HIS A 290 5.01 14.45 -8.81
C HIS A 290 4.36 15.71 -8.25
N HIS A 291 3.38 16.30 -8.94
CA HIS A 291 2.79 17.60 -8.56
C HIS A 291 1.47 17.52 -7.82
N TYR A 292 0.77 16.39 -7.92
CA TYR A 292 -0.55 16.21 -7.34
C TYR A 292 -0.63 14.99 -6.43
N THR A 293 0.25 14.02 -6.63
CA THR A 293 0.31 12.79 -5.83
C THR A 293 1.42 12.84 -4.78
N VAL A 294 1.16 12.17 -3.64
CA VAL A 294 2.20 11.76 -2.69
C VAL A 294 2.78 10.44 -3.17
N GLU A 295 4.09 10.31 -3.12
CA GLU A 295 4.75 9.05 -3.45
C GLU A 295 5.52 8.52 -2.25
N THR A 296 5.06 7.36 -1.79
CA THR A 296 5.56 6.69 -0.61
C THR A 296 6.40 5.49 -1.00
N PHE A 297 7.60 5.42 -0.44
CA PHE A 297 8.55 4.34 -0.66
C PHE A 297 8.70 3.50 0.60
N MET A 298 8.66 2.18 0.47
CA MET A 298 9.08 1.25 1.53
C MET A 298 10.13 0.29 0.98
N CYS A 299 11.29 0.22 1.64
CA CYS A 299 12.35 -0.71 1.25
C CYS A 299 11.90 -2.15 1.56
N LEU A 300 11.71 -3.01 0.57
CA LEU A 300 11.29 -4.41 0.83
C LEU A 300 12.52 -5.31 1.08
N THR A 301 13.56 -5.14 0.27
CA THR A 301 14.81 -5.92 0.33
C THR A 301 16.00 -5.03 0.00
N GLY A 302 17.22 -5.44 0.38
CA GLY A 302 18.43 -4.65 0.17
C GLY A 302 18.42 -3.34 0.96
N ARG A 303 18.93 -2.26 0.34
CA ARG A 303 18.95 -0.91 0.91
C ARG A 303 18.77 0.13 -0.19
N PHE A 304 17.95 1.14 0.07
CA PHE A 304 17.70 2.22 -0.87
C PHE A 304 18.06 3.57 -0.30
N ARG A 305 18.69 4.41 -1.10
CA ARG A 305 18.84 5.83 -0.81
C ARG A 305 17.72 6.61 -1.49
N ILE A 306 16.96 7.37 -0.72
CA ILE A 306 15.99 8.33 -1.24
C ILE A 306 16.60 9.72 -1.13
N ARG A 307 16.69 10.42 -2.25
CA ARG A 307 17.19 11.80 -2.36
C ARG A 307 16.07 12.76 -2.61
N TRP A 308 16.20 14.00 -2.13
CA TRP A 308 15.29 15.07 -2.45
C TRP A 308 15.94 16.47 -2.44
N GLY A 309 15.20 17.43 -2.99
CA GLY A 309 15.64 18.80 -3.24
C GLY A 309 16.01 19.00 -4.71
N GLN A 310 16.07 20.26 -5.16
CA GLN A 310 16.31 20.66 -6.55
C GLN A 310 17.51 19.98 -7.22
N GLU A 311 18.56 19.65 -6.46
CA GLU A 311 19.77 18.99 -6.93
C GLU A 311 19.95 17.59 -6.29
N GLY A 312 18.93 17.06 -5.61
CA GLY A 312 19.02 15.79 -4.87
C GLY A 312 20.02 15.85 -3.70
N GLN A 313 20.21 17.05 -3.13
CA GLN A 313 21.25 17.35 -2.15
C GLN A 313 20.97 16.75 -0.77
N ASN A 314 19.70 16.54 -0.41
CA ASN A 314 19.31 15.85 0.82
C ASN A 314 19.07 14.38 0.54
N HIS A 315 19.28 13.52 1.54
CA HIS A 315 18.99 12.10 1.39
C HIS A 315 18.74 11.39 2.72
N ILE A 316 18.14 10.22 2.60
CA ILE A 316 18.01 9.21 3.64
C ILE A 316 18.32 7.84 3.06
N ASP A 317 18.98 6.99 3.84
CA ASP A 317 19.14 5.56 3.50
C ASP A 317 18.07 4.78 4.27
N LEU A 318 17.27 4.00 3.56
CA LEU A 318 16.23 3.11 4.09
C LEU A 318 16.80 1.70 4.25
N ASP A 319 16.61 1.13 5.45
CA ASP A 319 16.77 -0.31 5.70
C ASP A 319 15.44 -1.03 5.42
N PRO A 320 15.41 -2.38 5.33
CA PRO A 320 14.17 -3.11 5.09
C PRO A 320 13.03 -2.70 6.04
N TYR A 321 11.88 -2.43 5.42
CA TYR A 321 10.61 -1.96 5.96
C TYR A 321 10.57 -0.51 6.44
N ASP A 322 11.69 0.22 6.39
CA ASP A 322 11.64 1.68 6.54
C ASP A 322 10.82 2.30 5.40
N MET A 323 10.12 3.37 5.72
CA MET A 323 9.22 4.07 4.81
C MET A 323 9.52 5.58 4.79
N ILE A 324 9.34 6.20 3.62
CA ILE A 324 9.28 7.66 3.47
C ILE A 324 8.15 8.04 2.52
N ALA A 325 7.32 9.00 2.90
CA ALA A 325 6.34 9.64 2.03
C ALA A 325 6.92 10.96 1.48
N VAL A 326 7.02 11.09 0.17
CA VAL A 326 7.52 12.33 -0.46
C VAL A 326 6.32 13.20 -0.85
N PRO A 327 6.19 14.42 -0.29
CA PRO A 327 5.07 15.31 -0.61
C PRO A 327 5.04 15.77 -2.07
N PRO A 328 3.86 16.21 -2.58
CA PRO A 328 3.74 16.75 -3.94
C PRO A 328 4.62 17.99 -4.14
N GLY A 329 5.20 18.10 -5.33
CA GLY A 329 6.07 19.19 -5.75
C GLY A 329 7.53 19.02 -5.34
N VAL A 330 7.91 17.97 -4.62
CA VAL A 330 9.29 17.73 -4.22
C VAL A 330 10.04 16.96 -5.31
N ASP A 331 11.17 17.50 -5.76
CA ASP A 331 12.09 16.77 -6.63
C ASP A 331 12.77 15.65 -5.84
N ARG A 332 12.66 14.41 -6.33
CA ARG A 332 13.11 13.22 -5.61
C ARG A 332 13.62 12.12 -6.53
N GLN A 333 14.48 11.27 -5.99
CA GLN A 333 15.09 10.12 -6.66
C GLN A 333 15.29 8.97 -5.67
N PHE A 334 15.25 7.73 -6.14
CA PHE A 334 15.71 6.57 -5.37
C PHE A 334 16.90 5.89 -6.05
N GLU A 335 17.77 5.26 -5.27
CA GLU A 335 18.97 4.56 -5.71
C GLU A 335 19.11 3.25 -4.91
N ASN A 336 19.29 2.11 -5.59
CA ASN A 336 19.72 0.89 -4.90
C ASN A 336 21.20 1.01 -4.53
N ILE A 337 21.47 1.12 -3.22
CA ILE A 337 22.83 1.27 -2.67
C ILE A 337 23.40 -0.03 -2.09
N SER A 338 22.68 -1.15 -2.23
CA SER A 338 23.18 -2.47 -1.89
C SER A 338 24.04 -3.07 -3.02
N ASP A 339 24.71 -4.19 -2.73
CA ASP A 339 25.53 -4.95 -3.67
C ASP A 339 24.76 -6.10 -4.36
N GLU A 340 23.45 -6.18 -4.13
CA GLU A 340 22.54 -7.15 -4.74
C GLU A 340 21.30 -6.48 -5.37
N ASP A 341 20.55 -7.24 -6.17
CA ASP A 341 19.27 -6.78 -6.68
C ASP A 341 18.30 -6.58 -5.51
N ALA A 342 17.66 -5.41 -5.46
CA ALA A 342 16.84 -4.98 -4.34
C ALA A 342 15.45 -4.54 -4.81
N ARG A 343 14.46 -4.62 -3.91
CA ARG A 343 13.06 -4.27 -4.20
C ARG A 343 12.57 -3.12 -3.32
N LEU A 344 11.92 -2.15 -3.95
CA LEU A 344 11.29 -1.00 -3.33
C LEU A 344 9.79 -1.04 -3.64
N LEU A 345 8.95 -1.05 -2.61
CA LEU A 345 7.53 -0.82 -2.76
C LEU A 345 7.30 0.67 -3.00
N VAL A 346 6.51 0.99 -4.01
CA VAL A 346 6.10 2.35 -4.35
C VAL A 346 4.58 2.41 -4.24
N VAL A 347 4.08 3.26 -3.34
CA VAL A 347 2.65 3.54 -3.16
C VAL A 347 2.43 5.01 -3.52
N ILE A 348 1.69 5.27 -4.59
CA ILE A 348 1.37 6.62 -5.04
C ILE A 348 -0.09 6.87 -4.67
N THR A 349 -0.35 7.91 -3.89
CA THR A 349 -1.71 8.31 -3.48
C THR A 349 -2.06 9.68 -4.04
N GLY A 350 -3.31 9.84 -4.47
CA GLY A 350 -3.88 11.11 -4.92
C GLY A 350 -5.29 11.30 -4.39
N THR A 351 -5.94 12.39 -4.76
CA THR A 351 -7.35 12.65 -4.42
C THR A 351 -8.31 12.08 -5.46
N SER A 352 -7.84 11.89 -6.70
CA SER A 352 -8.61 11.33 -7.79
C SER A 352 -7.71 10.63 -8.81
N ARG A 353 -8.34 9.84 -9.71
CA ARG A 353 -7.65 9.19 -10.82
C ARG A 353 -6.96 10.17 -11.78
N ASP A 354 -7.38 11.43 -11.81
CA ASP A 354 -6.85 12.44 -12.73
C ASP A 354 -5.50 13.01 -12.25
N ASP A 355 -5.12 12.74 -11.00
CA ASP A 355 -3.92 13.30 -10.36
C ASP A 355 -2.62 12.62 -10.83
N TYR A 356 -2.68 11.44 -11.46
CA TYR A 356 -1.49 10.62 -11.74
C TYR A 356 -0.68 11.01 -12.98
N ASN A 357 -1.18 11.97 -13.78
CA ASN A 357 -0.44 12.51 -14.91
C ASN A 357 0.29 13.80 -14.51
N ASP A 358 1.19 13.69 -13.53
CA ASP A 358 1.73 14.82 -12.77
C ASP A 358 3.26 14.87 -12.69
N ILE A 359 3.95 14.10 -13.54
CA ILE A 359 5.40 13.99 -13.50
C ILE A 359 6.06 15.19 -14.18
N SER A 360 7.09 15.74 -13.55
CA SER A 360 7.99 16.68 -14.19
C SER A 360 9.47 16.43 -13.90
N MET A 361 10.32 16.71 -14.89
CA MET A 361 11.77 16.56 -14.82
C MET A 361 12.45 17.92 -14.57
N PRO A 362 13.42 18.02 -13.66
CA PRO A 362 14.22 19.23 -13.41
C PRO A 362 15.12 19.59 -14.60
N PRO A 363 15.56 20.86 -14.71
CA PRO A 363 16.42 21.32 -15.81
C PRO A 363 17.67 20.46 -16.03
N GLU A 364 18.31 19.96 -14.97
CA GLU A 364 19.48 19.09 -15.09
C GLU A 364 19.15 17.73 -15.70
N SER A 365 18.04 17.11 -15.29
CA SER A 365 17.57 15.85 -15.88
C SER A 365 17.11 16.04 -17.33
N THR A 366 16.42 17.15 -17.62
CA THR A 366 16.07 17.56 -18.98
C THR A 366 17.31 17.70 -19.86
N ALA A 367 18.34 18.42 -19.39
CA ALA A 367 19.59 18.59 -20.11
C ALA A 367 20.30 17.25 -20.33
N ALA A 368 20.38 16.39 -19.32
CA ALA A 368 21.01 15.07 -19.43
C ALA A 368 20.35 14.20 -20.51
N ILE A 369 19.01 14.19 -20.59
CA ILE A 369 18.28 13.44 -21.62
C ILE A 369 18.47 14.08 -22.99
N ARG A 370 18.35 15.42 -23.10
CA ARG A 370 18.51 16.17 -24.35
C ARG A 370 19.91 15.99 -24.94
N ASP A 371 20.95 16.10 -24.11
CA ASP A 371 22.35 16.02 -24.57
C ASP A 371 22.71 14.62 -25.05
N ARG A 372 22.16 13.58 -24.42
CA ARG A 372 22.47 12.18 -24.74
C ARG A 372 21.60 11.61 -25.87
N PHE A 373 20.32 11.97 -25.93
CA PHE A 373 19.36 11.35 -26.85
C PHE A 373 18.62 12.32 -27.78
N GLY A 374 18.82 13.63 -27.61
CA GLY A 374 18.21 14.65 -28.45
C GLY A 374 16.83 15.13 -27.97
N GLN A 375 16.38 16.23 -28.56
CA GLN A 375 15.11 16.88 -28.23
C GLN A 375 13.88 16.00 -28.59
N GLU A 376 14.01 15.12 -29.57
CA GLU A 376 12.95 14.19 -29.98
C GLU A 376 12.51 13.24 -28.86
N VAL A 377 13.44 12.83 -27.98
CA VAL A 377 13.09 11.99 -26.82
C VAL A 377 12.32 12.79 -25.76
N ILE A 378 12.67 14.06 -25.55
CA ILE A 378 11.94 14.96 -24.66
C ILE A 378 10.50 15.13 -25.16
N GLU A 379 10.33 15.38 -26.45
CA GLU A 379 9.01 15.53 -27.09
C GLU A 379 8.18 14.24 -26.98
N ALA A 380 8.79 13.07 -27.21
CA ALA A 380 8.11 11.79 -27.09
C ALA A 380 7.59 11.48 -25.68
N TYR A 381 8.34 11.85 -24.63
CA TYR A 381 7.87 11.77 -23.25
C TYR A 381 6.81 12.84 -22.93
N GLY A 382 6.92 14.02 -23.52
CA GLY A 382 5.90 15.08 -23.44
C GLY A 382 4.53 14.64 -23.96
N GLU A 383 4.49 13.89 -25.06
CA GLU A 383 3.25 13.29 -25.59
C GLU A 383 2.61 12.27 -24.62
N ARG A 384 3.39 11.72 -23.68
CA ARG A 384 2.92 10.83 -22.61
C ARG A 384 2.64 11.53 -21.28
N GLY A 385 2.67 12.86 -21.26
CA GLY A 385 2.30 13.68 -20.11
C GLY A 385 3.44 14.01 -19.14
N VAL A 386 4.69 13.65 -19.48
CA VAL A 386 5.86 14.08 -18.69
C VAL A 386 6.21 15.53 -19.04
N THR A 387 6.27 16.40 -18.05
CA THR A 387 6.69 17.80 -18.25
C THR A 387 8.19 17.96 -18.04
N PHE A 388 8.91 18.58 -18.97
CA PHE A 388 10.33 18.90 -18.80
C PHE A 388 10.49 20.37 -18.47
N ARG A 389 11.11 20.68 -17.32
CA ARG A 389 11.35 22.06 -16.89
C ARG A 389 12.64 22.58 -17.53
N GLU A 390 12.62 23.82 -17.99
CA GLU A 390 13.79 24.53 -18.52
C GLU A 390 14.42 25.40 -17.41
N ALA A 391 15.68 25.79 -17.62
CA ALA A 391 16.47 26.60 -16.68
C ALA A 391 16.05 28.08 -16.62
#